data_AF-A0A2G2GE48-F1
#
_entry.id   AF-A0A2G2GE48-F1
#
_cell.length_a   1.000
_cell.length_b   1.000
_cell.length_c   1.000
_cell.angle_alpha   90.00
_cell.angle_beta   90.00
_cell.angle_gamma   90.00
#
_symmetry.space_group_name_H-M   'P 1'
#
loop_
_entity.id
_entity.type
_entity.pdbx_description
1 polymer ?
#
loop_
_entity_poly.entity_id
_entity_poly.type
_entity_poly.pdbx_seq_one_letter_code
_entity_poly.pdbx_strand_id
1 'polypeptide(L)'
;MTRTLQWPKTIARKAVVNFEPYSARGGMSGALHLDANESPWAPPPVTNTEDFNRYPEQQPAALRTRLADLYGVRPDQIMIGRGADEAIEILLRTFCEATKDSILVCPPTFGYYRACAELQGAGIIEVPLQDKYTYDLEKVSQAIRSVGPSLKIVFLCTPNNPTGNCIQPSTIEKLCADFPETLIVVDEAYQEFSDQNSFATQIERFTNLIVLRTLSKAYALAGARLGVAIADPRIVQLMCKVLPPYPIARPVENAVMAALTPAAMSIFDARMDLWKSEVKRMAEALLRSPFVESIAPSQANFLLLKIKDSSSLLRELGRRQIKIRDMSKILPNHLRISIGTPQENDIALAAFGVANCEQIPGRIGEAHRKTAETDIAVRVDLDDASNTQIQTGIGFYDHMLEALAKHGKFGLVLTCRGDLHVDAHHTIEDCALVLGTALKTALGDKAGIGRFGFTLPMDESQARVAVDLSGRAAMTFSGQFPTDQVGDFPAEMCPHFFESLSQTLGAAIQIEVDGDNTHHMIEACFKGLAKCLSMAFERDQSGAIPSTKGSL
;
A
#
# COMPACT_ATOMS: atom_id res chain seq x y z
N MET A 1 44.99 4.37 31.85
CA MET A 1 44.07 5.05 30.90
C MET A 1 43.02 4.13 30.27
N THR A 2 43.11 2.80 30.40
CA THR A 2 42.15 1.82 29.82
C THR A 2 40.88 1.56 30.67
N ARG A 3 40.90 1.81 31.99
CA ARG A 3 39.71 1.64 32.86
C ARG A 3 38.60 2.66 32.57
N THR A 4 38.94 3.83 32.04
CA THR A 4 38.01 4.96 31.86
C THR A 4 37.17 4.92 30.58
N LEU A 5 37.43 3.99 29.66
CA LEU A 5 36.68 3.89 28.39
C LEU A 5 35.62 2.77 28.38
N GLN A 6 35.68 1.82 29.32
CA GLN A 6 34.72 0.70 29.39
C GLN A 6 33.64 0.84 30.47
N TRP A 7 33.67 1.91 31.27
CA TRP A 7 32.72 2.09 32.38
C TRP A 7 31.23 2.06 31.97
N PRO A 8 30.79 2.50 30.76
CA PRO A 8 29.38 2.36 30.40
C PRO A 8 28.94 0.89 30.37
N LYS A 9 29.81 -0.02 29.91
CA LYS A 9 29.54 -1.46 29.92
C LYS A 9 29.51 -2.06 31.32
N THR A 10 30.19 -1.44 32.30
CA THR A 10 30.19 -1.95 33.69
C THR A 10 28.93 -1.59 34.45
N ILE A 11 28.20 -0.56 34.01
CA ILE A 11 26.93 -0.13 34.65
C ILE A 11 25.68 -0.50 33.85
N ALA A 12 25.82 -0.80 32.55
CA ALA A 12 24.72 -1.28 31.72
C ALA A 12 24.25 -2.68 32.18
N ARG A 13 22.96 -2.96 32.01
CA ARG A 13 22.40 -4.30 32.22
C ARG A 13 23.17 -5.31 31.38
N LYS A 14 23.56 -6.46 31.96
CA LYS A 14 24.29 -7.53 31.24
C LYS A 14 23.55 -7.98 29.97
N ALA A 15 22.22 -8.04 30.02
CA ALA A 15 21.39 -8.33 28.86
C ALA A 15 21.68 -7.38 27.69
N VAL A 16 21.79 -6.07 27.95
CA VAL A 16 22.09 -5.05 26.92
C VAL A 16 23.53 -5.18 26.40
N VAL A 17 24.49 -5.47 27.28
CA VAL A 17 25.91 -5.60 26.89
C VAL A 17 26.13 -6.80 25.96
N ASN A 18 25.39 -7.88 26.18
CA ASN A 18 25.50 -9.13 25.41
C ASN A 18 24.54 -9.17 24.21
N PHE A 19 23.62 -8.21 24.09
CA PHE A 19 22.61 -8.19 23.05
C PHE A 19 23.22 -7.82 21.70
N GLU A 20 23.04 -8.69 20.70
CA GLU A 20 23.31 -8.32 19.33
C GLU A 20 22.14 -7.49 18.79
N PRO A 21 22.35 -6.23 18.37
CA PRO A 21 21.26 -5.38 17.95
C PRO A 21 20.56 -5.97 16.73
N TYR A 22 19.23 -5.85 16.71
CA TYR A 22 18.44 -6.26 15.55
C TYR A 22 18.93 -5.52 14.30
N SER A 23 19.35 -6.28 13.29
CA SER A 23 19.82 -5.71 12.04
C SER A 23 18.65 -5.19 11.20
N ALA A 24 18.34 -3.90 11.39
CA ALA A 24 17.53 -3.11 10.48
C ALA A 24 18.33 -2.72 9.22
N ARG A 25 17.64 -2.24 8.17
CA ARG A 25 18.21 -1.85 6.86
C ARG A 25 19.46 -0.98 7.02
N GLY A 26 20.46 -1.20 6.15
CA GLY A 26 21.66 -0.37 6.03
C GLY A 26 22.02 -0.03 4.58
N GLY A 27 22.40 1.23 4.32
CA GLY A 27 23.26 1.66 3.19
C GLY A 27 22.63 2.41 2.00
N MET A 28 23.50 3.22 1.37
CA MET A 28 23.57 3.90 0.05
C MET A 28 22.28 4.39 -0.64
N SER A 29 22.22 5.71 -0.86
CA SER A 29 21.26 6.39 -1.74
C SER A 29 21.39 5.93 -3.19
N GLY A 30 20.28 5.51 -3.82
CA GLY A 30 20.19 5.20 -5.26
C GLY A 30 20.10 3.71 -5.63
N ALA A 31 20.17 2.79 -4.66
CA ALA A 31 19.94 1.37 -4.89
C ALA A 31 18.44 1.06 -5.09
N LEU A 32 18.12 0.00 -5.83
CA LEU A 32 16.78 -0.58 -5.86
C LEU A 32 16.55 -1.39 -4.58
N HIS A 33 15.50 -1.07 -3.82
CA HIS A 33 15.27 -1.62 -2.49
C HIS A 33 14.11 -2.62 -2.46
N LEU A 34 14.45 -3.91 -2.42
CA LEU A 34 13.51 -5.02 -2.30
C LEU A 34 13.83 -5.88 -1.05
N ASP A 35 14.29 -5.24 0.04
CA ASP A 35 14.79 -5.92 1.24
C ASP A 35 13.93 -5.76 2.51
N ALA A 36 13.02 -4.78 2.55
CA ALA A 36 12.35 -4.33 3.78
C ALA A 36 10.81 -4.51 3.80
N ASN A 37 10.24 -5.09 2.75
CA ASN A 37 8.81 -5.30 2.57
C ASN A 37 8.03 -3.98 2.65
N GLU A 38 8.60 -2.91 2.14
CA GLU A 38 7.99 -1.58 2.08
C GLU A 38 7.05 -1.51 0.86
N SER A 39 6.09 -0.59 0.88
CA SER A 39 5.35 -0.27 -0.33
C SER A 39 6.26 0.46 -1.30
N PRO A 40 6.24 0.10 -2.59
CA PRO A 40 6.97 0.85 -3.60
C PRO A 40 6.28 2.19 -3.94
N TRP A 41 5.04 2.39 -3.51
CA TRP A 41 4.28 3.62 -3.74
C TRP A 41 4.35 4.55 -2.53
N ALA A 42 4.34 5.86 -2.81
CA ALA A 42 4.24 6.87 -1.77
C ALA A 42 2.78 7.02 -1.27
N PRO A 43 2.58 7.35 0.03
CA PRO A 43 1.28 7.77 0.53
C PRO A 43 0.93 9.19 0.02
N PRO A 44 -0.34 9.63 0.17
CA PRO A 44 -0.74 11.00 -0.15
C PRO A 44 0.12 12.05 0.58
N PRO A 45 0.44 13.19 -0.06
CA PRO A 45 1.24 14.23 0.56
C PRO A 45 0.49 14.92 1.71
N VAL A 46 1.22 15.33 2.73
CA VAL A 46 0.68 16.08 3.88
C VAL A 46 1.46 17.39 3.99
N THR A 47 0.77 18.52 3.85
CA THR A 47 1.39 19.86 3.84
C THR A 47 1.01 20.73 5.03
N ASN A 48 0.05 20.29 5.85
CA ASN A 48 -0.45 21.07 6.98
C ASN A 48 0.47 20.97 8.22
N THR A 49 0.70 22.10 8.89
CA THR A 49 1.51 22.23 10.13
C THR A 49 0.71 22.73 11.33
N GLU A 50 -0.61 22.87 11.19
CA GLU A 50 -1.51 23.27 12.27
C GLU A 50 -1.32 22.38 13.52
N ASP A 51 -1.38 23.04 14.69
CA ASP A 51 -1.25 22.44 16.02
C ASP A 51 0.05 21.69 16.34
N PHE A 52 1.11 21.82 15.53
CA PHE A 52 2.41 21.23 15.84
C PHE A 52 3.05 21.79 17.12
N ASN A 53 2.62 22.99 17.56
CA ASN A 53 3.03 23.60 18.82
C ASN A 53 2.30 23.04 20.05
N ARG A 54 1.38 22.08 19.89
CA ARG A 54 0.58 21.48 20.97
C ARG A 54 0.82 19.98 21.07
N TYR A 55 0.89 19.47 22.31
CA TYR A 55 0.97 18.03 22.55
C TYR A 55 -0.34 17.33 22.13
N PRO A 56 -0.25 16.15 21.51
CA PRO A 56 -1.42 15.32 21.23
C PRO A 56 -1.95 14.64 22.49
N GLU A 57 -3.11 14.01 22.40
CA GLU A 57 -3.57 13.05 23.39
C GLU A 57 -2.72 11.77 23.33
N GLN A 58 -2.64 10.99 24.43
CA GLN A 58 -1.92 9.71 24.43
C GLN A 58 -2.48 8.73 23.39
N GLN A 59 -3.81 8.76 23.19
CA GLN A 59 -4.57 7.94 22.26
C GLN A 59 -5.60 8.83 21.56
N PRO A 60 -5.21 9.58 20.50
CA PRO A 60 -6.09 10.58 19.88
C PRO A 60 -7.41 9.99 19.42
N ALA A 61 -8.53 10.52 19.93
CA ALA A 61 -9.86 9.92 19.75
C ALA A 61 -10.28 9.79 18.27
N ALA A 62 -10.03 10.82 17.46
CA ALA A 62 -10.36 10.81 16.03
C ALA A 62 -9.57 9.74 15.27
N LEU A 63 -8.26 9.67 15.49
CA LEU A 63 -7.39 8.65 14.91
C LEU A 63 -7.81 7.24 15.35
N ARG A 64 -8.12 7.06 16.63
CA ARG A 64 -8.55 5.77 17.17
C ARG A 64 -9.86 5.30 16.58
N THR A 65 -10.81 6.23 16.37
CA THR A 65 -12.08 5.95 15.69
C THR A 65 -11.83 5.56 14.23
N ARG A 66 -10.99 6.31 13.49
CA ARG A 66 -10.67 5.98 12.10
C ARG A 66 -10.03 4.60 11.95
N LEU A 67 -9.14 4.22 12.87
CA LEU A 67 -8.52 2.89 12.88
C LEU A 67 -9.52 1.79 13.28
N ALA A 68 -10.47 2.09 14.17
CA ALA A 68 -11.56 1.16 14.50
C ALA A 68 -12.44 0.87 13.29
N ASP A 69 -12.83 1.91 12.55
CA ASP A 69 -13.58 1.78 11.30
C ASP A 69 -12.80 0.95 10.27
N LEU A 70 -11.50 1.20 10.12
CA LEU A 70 -10.63 0.48 9.19
C LEU A 70 -10.58 -1.03 9.50
N TYR A 71 -10.51 -1.39 10.78
CA TYR A 71 -10.35 -2.79 11.20
C TYR A 71 -11.66 -3.49 11.59
N GLY A 72 -12.80 -2.77 11.51
CA GLY A 72 -14.11 -3.32 11.85
C GLY A 72 -14.27 -3.68 13.34
N VAL A 73 -13.69 -2.87 14.23
CA VAL A 73 -13.68 -3.11 15.68
C VAL A 73 -14.12 -1.87 16.44
N ARG A 74 -14.40 -2.00 17.75
CA ARG A 74 -14.75 -0.84 18.57
C ARG A 74 -13.50 -0.01 18.93
N PRO A 75 -13.61 1.31 19.08
CA PRO A 75 -12.47 2.14 19.45
C PRO A 75 -11.82 1.71 20.77
N ASP A 76 -12.57 1.28 21.78
CA ASP A 76 -12.05 0.78 23.08
C ASP A 76 -11.22 -0.50 23.02
N GLN A 77 -11.21 -1.17 21.87
CA GLN A 77 -10.37 -2.34 21.61
C GLN A 77 -9.01 -1.98 21.01
N ILE A 78 -8.74 -0.71 20.70
CA ILE A 78 -7.51 -0.28 20.01
C ILE A 78 -6.55 0.44 20.96
N MET A 79 -5.30 -0.03 20.97
CA MET A 79 -4.14 0.70 21.44
C MET A 79 -3.25 1.09 20.25
N ILE A 80 -3.03 2.39 20.07
CA ILE A 80 -2.18 2.97 19.02
C ILE A 80 -0.76 3.11 19.55
N GLY A 81 0.22 2.67 18.75
CA GLY A 81 1.63 2.79 19.07
C GLY A 81 2.52 3.02 17.84
N ARG A 82 3.81 3.17 18.10
CA ARG A 82 4.85 3.48 17.11
C ARG A 82 5.21 2.26 16.26
N GLY A 83 4.27 1.84 15.41
CA GLY A 83 4.32 0.58 14.67
C GLY A 83 3.89 -0.61 15.54
N ALA A 84 3.72 -1.78 14.91
CA ALA A 84 3.49 -3.03 15.64
C ALA A 84 4.65 -3.37 16.60
N ASP A 85 5.85 -2.88 16.32
CA ASP A 85 7.05 -3.02 17.16
C ASP A 85 6.82 -2.49 18.58
N GLU A 86 6.23 -1.30 18.74
CA GLU A 86 5.95 -0.74 20.08
C GLU A 86 4.86 -1.54 20.80
N ALA A 87 3.86 -2.05 20.07
CA ALA A 87 2.87 -2.93 20.67
C ALA A 87 3.51 -4.22 21.23
N ILE A 88 4.46 -4.81 20.53
CA ILE A 88 5.25 -5.96 21.02
C ILE A 88 5.98 -5.58 22.31
N GLU A 89 6.72 -4.47 22.33
CA GLU A 89 7.43 -4.01 23.53
C GLU A 89 6.50 -3.78 24.72
N ILE A 90 5.37 -3.11 24.49
CA ILE A 90 4.37 -2.82 25.53
C ILE A 90 3.73 -4.10 26.05
N LEU A 91 3.44 -5.09 25.20
CA LEU A 91 2.92 -6.39 25.64
C LEU A 91 3.87 -7.09 26.61
N LEU A 92 5.14 -7.22 26.23
CA LEU A 92 6.13 -7.86 27.10
C LEU A 92 6.32 -7.08 28.41
N ARG A 93 6.37 -5.75 28.34
CA ARG A 93 6.54 -4.91 29.52
C ARG A 93 5.31 -4.91 30.44
N THR A 94 4.12 -5.16 29.90
CA THR A 94 2.87 -5.20 30.67
C THR A 94 2.67 -6.54 31.35
N PHE A 95 3.01 -7.65 30.69
CA PHE A 95 2.59 -8.99 31.12
C PHE A 95 3.73 -9.93 31.54
N CYS A 96 5.00 -9.61 31.25
CA CYS A 96 6.14 -10.47 31.57
C CYS A 96 7.02 -9.87 32.66
N GLU A 97 7.03 -10.48 33.84
CA GLU A 97 8.01 -10.23 34.88
C GLU A 97 9.37 -10.84 34.51
N ALA A 98 10.43 -10.05 34.62
CA ALA A 98 11.76 -10.47 34.23
C ALA A 98 12.22 -11.68 35.07
N THR A 99 12.91 -12.65 34.44
CA THR A 99 13.42 -13.90 35.04
C THR A 99 12.37 -14.88 35.56
N LYS A 100 11.08 -14.52 35.52
CA LYS A 100 9.97 -15.34 36.00
C LYS A 100 9.08 -15.84 34.86
N ASP A 101 8.67 -14.91 33.99
CA ASP A 101 7.73 -15.20 32.92
C ASP A 101 8.47 -15.45 31.60
N SER A 102 7.76 -16.07 30.66
CA SER A 102 8.28 -16.46 29.36
C SER A 102 7.28 -16.20 28.24
N ILE A 103 7.80 -16.17 27.02
CA ILE A 103 7.03 -16.13 25.77
C ILE A 103 7.30 -17.38 24.93
N LEU A 104 6.38 -17.70 24.02
CA LEU A 104 6.56 -18.74 23.01
C LEU A 104 6.60 -18.12 21.61
N VAL A 105 7.55 -18.58 20.78
CA VAL A 105 7.67 -18.23 19.37
C VAL A 105 7.87 -19.48 18.51
N CYS A 106 7.54 -19.39 17.22
CA CYS A 106 7.67 -20.50 16.26
C CYS A 106 8.66 -20.15 15.13
N PRO A 107 9.99 -20.35 15.31
CA PRO A 107 10.97 -19.99 14.28
C PRO A 107 10.94 -20.93 13.06
N PRO A 108 11.31 -20.47 11.85
CA PRO A 108 11.69 -19.10 11.52
C PRO A 108 10.47 -18.17 11.48
N THR A 109 10.53 -17.08 12.25
CA THR A 109 9.49 -16.04 12.31
C THR A 109 10.15 -14.68 12.54
N PHE A 110 9.36 -13.63 12.78
CA PHE A 110 9.86 -12.28 12.96
C PHE A 110 10.75 -12.18 14.22
N GLY A 111 12.03 -11.84 14.02
CA GLY A 111 13.02 -11.86 15.10
C GLY A 111 12.82 -10.81 16.20
N TYR A 112 11.93 -9.84 16.02
CA TYR A 112 11.74 -8.78 17.00
C TYR A 112 11.10 -9.27 18.30
N TYR A 113 10.25 -10.31 18.25
CA TYR A 113 9.66 -10.90 19.47
C TYR A 113 10.76 -11.40 20.43
N ARG A 114 11.73 -12.14 19.89
CA ARG A 114 12.90 -12.65 20.63
C ARG A 114 13.74 -11.49 21.17
N ALA A 115 14.03 -10.49 20.33
CA ALA A 115 14.79 -9.31 20.72
C ALA A 115 14.17 -8.58 21.94
N CYS A 116 12.86 -8.33 21.89
CA CYS A 116 12.14 -7.70 22.99
C CYS A 116 12.15 -8.57 24.25
N ALA A 117 11.99 -9.89 24.13
CA ALA A 117 12.03 -10.81 25.27
C ALA A 117 13.39 -10.85 25.95
N GLU A 118 14.48 -10.92 25.19
CA GLU A 118 15.85 -10.88 25.71
C GLU A 118 16.13 -9.56 26.45
N LEU A 119 15.68 -8.43 25.91
CA LEU A 119 15.83 -7.11 26.54
C LEU A 119 14.92 -6.93 27.77
N GLN A 120 13.73 -7.51 27.78
CA GLN A 120 12.84 -7.57 28.95
C GLN A 120 13.43 -8.48 30.04
N GLY A 121 14.18 -9.52 29.64
CA GLY A 121 14.63 -10.59 30.53
C GLY A 121 13.58 -11.68 30.72
N ALA A 122 12.63 -11.82 29.78
CA ALA A 122 11.67 -12.91 29.76
C ALA A 122 12.31 -14.19 29.16
N GLY A 123 11.87 -15.35 29.64
CA GLY A 123 12.26 -16.63 29.03
C GLY A 123 11.69 -16.78 27.62
N ILE A 124 12.35 -17.58 26.76
CA ILE A 124 11.91 -17.82 25.38
C ILE A 124 11.78 -19.32 25.17
N ILE A 125 10.57 -19.75 24.83
CA ILE A 125 10.22 -21.11 24.46
C ILE A 125 10.09 -21.15 22.95
N GLU A 126 10.80 -22.06 22.29
CA GLU A 126 10.75 -22.19 20.83
C GLU A 126 10.10 -23.50 20.43
N VAL A 127 9.10 -23.40 19.56
CA VAL A 127 8.50 -24.54 18.87
C VAL A 127 8.67 -24.30 17.36
N PRO A 128 9.79 -24.73 16.76
CA PRO A 128 10.09 -24.46 15.36
C PRO A 128 9.00 -24.94 14.40
N LEU A 129 8.79 -24.20 13.31
CA LEU A 129 7.93 -24.61 12.21
C LEU A 129 8.42 -25.94 11.62
N GLN A 130 7.48 -26.75 11.16
CA GLN A 130 7.77 -28.03 10.51
C GLN A 130 8.22 -27.83 9.05
N ASP A 131 8.45 -28.94 8.35
CA ASP A 131 8.67 -28.96 6.91
C ASP A 131 7.61 -28.15 6.17
N LYS A 132 8.03 -27.42 5.13
CA LYS A 132 7.16 -26.48 4.39
C LYS A 132 6.56 -25.35 5.24
N TYR A 133 7.18 -25.05 6.38
CA TYR A 133 6.87 -23.90 7.25
C TYR A 133 5.49 -23.97 7.93
N THR A 134 4.97 -25.17 8.19
CA THR A 134 3.68 -25.36 8.87
C THR A 134 3.80 -25.32 10.40
N TYR A 135 2.72 -24.94 11.07
CA TYR A 135 2.63 -24.89 12.53
C TYR A 135 2.24 -26.25 13.11
N ASP A 136 2.84 -26.59 14.26
CA ASP A 136 2.56 -27.82 14.99
C ASP A 136 1.70 -27.53 16.23
N LEU A 137 0.37 -27.61 16.08
CA LEU A 137 -0.57 -27.28 17.14
C LEU A 137 -0.37 -28.13 18.40
N GLU A 138 -0.07 -29.42 18.23
CA GLU A 138 0.11 -30.34 19.36
C GLU A 138 1.38 -30.01 20.13
N LYS A 139 2.50 -29.74 19.45
CA LYS A 139 3.73 -29.32 20.13
C LYS A 139 3.60 -27.96 20.80
N VAL A 140 2.92 -27.00 20.16
CA VAL A 140 2.66 -25.68 20.79
C VAL A 140 1.81 -25.88 22.05
N SER A 141 0.73 -26.66 21.96
CA SER A 141 -0.15 -26.97 23.10
C SER A 141 0.61 -27.70 24.22
N GLN A 142 1.49 -28.65 23.88
CA GLN A 142 2.33 -29.35 24.84
C GLN A 142 3.32 -28.40 25.52
N ALA A 143 3.95 -27.49 24.77
CA ALA A 143 4.86 -26.50 25.33
C ALA A 143 4.14 -25.55 26.30
N ILE A 144 2.94 -25.07 25.94
CA ILE A 144 2.11 -24.25 26.83
C ILE A 144 1.81 -24.99 28.14
N ARG A 145 1.33 -26.24 28.05
CA ARG A 145 1.04 -27.07 29.25
C ARG A 145 2.28 -27.33 30.10
N SER A 146 3.42 -27.58 29.46
CA SER A 146 4.67 -27.91 30.16
C SER A 146 5.24 -26.74 30.95
N VAL A 147 5.12 -25.52 30.43
CA VAL A 147 5.63 -24.31 31.09
C VAL A 147 4.60 -23.80 32.11
N GLY A 148 3.32 -23.93 31.79
CA GLY A 148 2.23 -23.56 32.69
C GLY A 148 2.07 -22.04 32.84
N PRO A 149 1.62 -21.55 34.01
CA PRO A 149 1.24 -20.14 34.20
C PRO A 149 2.34 -19.09 34.03
N SER A 150 3.61 -19.51 33.97
CA SER A 150 4.75 -18.62 33.66
C SER A 150 4.89 -18.35 32.16
N LEU A 151 4.19 -19.09 31.29
CA LEU A 151 4.08 -18.73 29.88
C LEU A 151 2.95 -17.72 29.70
N LYS A 152 3.31 -16.48 29.40
CA LYS A 152 2.36 -15.35 29.33
C LYS A 152 1.85 -15.08 27.95
N ILE A 153 2.71 -15.22 26.93
CA ILE A 153 2.42 -14.78 25.57
C ILE A 153 2.88 -15.83 24.57
N VAL A 154 2.02 -16.15 23.61
CA VAL A 154 2.36 -16.92 22.40
C VAL A 154 2.29 -15.97 21.21
N PHE A 155 3.40 -15.75 20.50
CA PHE A 155 3.43 -14.95 19.28
C PHE A 155 3.27 -15.84 18.05
N LEU A 156 2.29 -15.50 17.22
CA LEU A 156 1.94 -16.19 15.98
C LEU A 156 1.88 -15.16 14.85
N CYS A 157 2.81 -15.22 13.88
CA CYS A 157 2.79 -14.30 12.74
C CYS A 157 2.08 -14.96 11.55
N THR A 158 1.03 -14.32 11.04
CA THR A 158 0.24 -14.83 9.91
C THR A 158 -0.33 -13.68 9.07
N PRO A 159 -0.02 -13.58 7.77
CA PRO A 159 1.02 -14.31 7.04
C PRO A 159 2.41 -14.18 7.70
N ASN A 160 3.16 -15.30 7.82
CA ASN A 160 4.42 -15.34 8.56
C ASN A 160 5.56 -14.63 7.83
N ASN A 161 6.39 -13.89 8.55
CA ASN A 161 7.66 -13.36 8.05
C ASN A 161 8.81 -14.18 8.64
N PRO A 162 9.63 -14.88 7.83
CA PRO A 162 9.93 -14.60 6.41
C PRO A 162 9.28 -15.53 5.39
N THR A 163 8.44 -16.48 5.79
CA THR A 163 8.05 -17.62 4.93
C THR A 163 6.85 -17.33 4.02
N GLY A 164 6.02 -16.34 4.35
CA GLY A 164 4.87 -15.89 3.57
C GLY A 164 3.59 -16.70 3.77
N ASN A 165 3.65 -17.88 4.39
CA ASN A 165 2.48 -18.73 4.60
C ASN A 165 1.59 -18.26 5.76
N CYS A 166 0.31 -18.60 5.68
CA CYS A 166 -0.65 -18.35 6.75
C CYS A 166 -0.79 -19.55 7.70
N ILE A 167 -1.22 -19.26 8.92
CA ILE A 167 -1.66 -20.26 9.90
C ILE A 167 -3.09 -20.70 9.54
N GLN A 168 -3.46 -21.93 9.86
CA GLN A 168 -4.85 -22.36 9.74
C GLN A 168 -5.70 -21.70 10.84
N PRO A 169 -6.83 -21.05 10.53
CA PRO A 169 -7.62 -20.33 11.55
C PRO A 169 -8.00 -21.19 12.76
N SER A 170 -8.37 -22.46 12.52
CA SER A 170 -8.72 -23.41 13.58
C SER A 170 -7.60 -23.66 14.60
N THR A 171 -6.34 -23.53 14.19
CA THR A 171 -5.18 -23.61 15.10
C THR A 171 -5.21 -22.47 16.11
N ILE A 172 -5.42 -21.23 15.66
CA ILE A 172 -5.46 -20.04 16.53
C ILE A 172 -6.67 -20.10 17.44
N GLU A 173 -7.84 -20.43 16.90
CA GLU A 173 -9.08 -20.56 17.68
C GLU A 173 -8.95 -21.62 18.79
N LYS A 174 -8.35 -22.77 18.47
CA LYS A 174 -8.12 -23.84 19.43
C LYS A 174 -7.14 -23.43 20.53
N LEU A 175 -6.06 -22.72 20.19
CA LEU A 175 -5.14 -22.17 21.20
C LEU A 175 -5.84 -21.16 22.11
N CYS A 176 -6.67 -20.27 21.56
CA CYS A 176 -7.41 -19.31 22.37
C CYS A 176 -8.37 -20.01 23.33
N ALA A 177 -9.11 -21.02 22.85
CA ALA A 177 -10.11 -21.75 23.63
C ALA A 177 -9.47 -22.66 24.70
N ASP A 178 -8.40 -23.40 24.35
CA ASP A 178 -7.78 -24.37 25.24
C ASP A 178 -6.88 -23.71 26.31
N PHE A 179 -6.44 -22.46 26.10
CA PHE A 179 -5.51 -21.73 26.97
C PHE A 179 -5.98 -20.30 27.31
N PRO A 180 -7.12 -20.13 28.01
CA PRO A 180 -7.71 -18.82 28.28
C PRO A 180 -6.85 -17.91 29.19
N GLU A 181 -5.88 -18.46 29.90
CA GLU A 181 -4.95 -17.71 30.78
C GLU A 181 -3.64 -17.30 30.10
N THR A 182 -3.45 -17.69 28.84
CA THR A 182 -2.28 -17.34 28.01
C THR A 182 -2.71 -16.39 26.91
N LEU A 183 -1.97 -15.29 26.75
CA LEU A 183 -2.23 -14.34 25.67
C LEU A 183 -1.80 -14.95 24.33
N ILE A 184 -2.72 -15.01 23.38
CA ILE A 184 -2.45 -15.44 22.01
C ILE A 184 -2.34 -14.19 21.16
N VAL A 185 -1.12 -13.84 20.75
CA VAL A 185 -0.84 -12.65 19.96
C VAL A 185 -0.68 -13.05 18.50
N VAL A 186 -1.61 -12.62 17.67
CA VAL A 186 -1.59 -12.83 16.22
C VAL A 186 -1.04 -11.58 15.55
N ASP A 187 0.16 -11.67 14.99
CA ASP A 187 0.78 -10.59 14.23
C ASP A 187 0.35 -10.67 12.77
N GLU A 188 -0.54 -9.74 12.41
CA GLU A 188 -1.20 -9.59 11.12
C GLU A 188 -0.59 -8.42 10.32
N ALA A 189 0.73 -8.21 10.42
CA ALA A 189 1.42 -7.15 9.69
C ALA A 189 1.27 -7.20 8.15
N TYR A 190 0.92 -8.36 7.59
CA TYR A 190 0.76 -8.60 6.15
C TYR A 190 -0.67 -9.02 5.76
N GLN A 191 -1.63 -8.89 6.67
CA GLN A 191 -2.97 -9.46 6.52
C GLN A 191 -3.75 -8.91 5.32
N GLU A 192 -3.47 -7.70 4.84
CA GLU A 192 -4.13 -7.16 3.64
C GLU A 192 -3.86 -8.02 2.39
N PHE A 193 -2.72 -8.73 2.36
CA PHE A 193 -2.35 -9.63 1.26
C PHE A 193 -2.99 -11.02 1.37
N SER A 194 -3.53 -11.36 2.54
CA SER A 194 -4.12 -12.67 2.78
C SER A 194 -5.49 -12.82 2.14
N ASP A 195 -5.80 -14.05 1.73
CA ASP A 195 -7.15 -14.46 1.35
C ASP A 195 -7.97 -14.93 2.58
N GLN A 196 -7.33 -15.05 3.75
CA GLN A 196 -8.02 -15.37 5.02
C GLN A 196 -8.57 -14.11 5.66
N ASN A 197 -9.64 -14.24 6.44
CA ASN A 197 -10.17 -13.14 7.23
C ASN A 197 -9.28 -12.82 8.44
N SER A 198 -9.22 -11.54 8.80
CA SER A 198 -8.48 -11.07 9.99
C SER A 198 -9.13 -11.57 11.28
N PHE A 199 -8.29 -11.92 12.26
CA PHE A 199 -8.69 -12.25 13.62
C PHE A 199 -9.12 -11.02 14.44
N ALA A 200 -8.94 -9.79 13.95
CA ALA A 200 -9.30 -8.57 14.67
C ALA A 200 -10.79 -8.54 15.08
N THR A 201 -11.66 -9.14 14.27
CA THR A 201 -13.10 -9.24 14.56
C THR A 201 -13.46 -10.35 15.55
N GLN A 202 -12.51 -11.19 15.96
CA GLN A 202 -12.72 -12.31 16.90
C GLN A 202 -12.42 -11.95 18.36
N ILE A 203 -12.03 -10.70 18.64
CA ILE A 203 -11.64 -10.25 19.98
C ILE A 203 -12.76 -10.41 21.02
N GLU A 204 -14.02 -10.22 20.62
CA GLU A 204 -15.16 -10.43 21.53
C GLU A 204 -15.37 -11.91 21.89
N ARG A 205 -15.00 -12.82 20.98
CA ARG A 205 -15.12 -14.26 21.19
C ARG A 205 -13.99 -14.81 22.06
N PHE A 206 -12.78 -14.26 21.93
CA PHE A 206 -11.59 -14.72 22.63
C PHE A 206 -10.92 -13.57 23.38
N THR A 207 -11.20 -13.44 24.68
CA THR A 207 -10.71 -12.30 25.49
C THR A 207 -9.20 -12.32 25.75
N ASN A 208 -8.52 -13.45 25.47
CA ASN A 208 -7.06 -13.60 25.53
C ASN A 208 -6.38 -13.43 24.17
N LEU A 209 -7.13 -13.14 23.10
CA LEU A 209 -6.61 -12.84 21.77
C LEU A 209 -6.18 -11.37 21.69
N ILE A 210 -5.03 -11.14 21.07
CA ILE A 210 -4.55 -9.82 20.69
C ILE A 210 -4.12 -9.90 19.23
N VAL A 211 -4.52 -8.92 18.44
CA VAL A 211 -4.12 -8.82 17.03
C VAL A 211 -3.25 -7.60 16.82
N LEU A 212 -2.07 -7.77 16.23
CA LEU A 212 -1.19 -6.68 15.86
C LEU A 212 -1.41 -6.29 14.40
N ARG A 213 -1.62 -5.01 14.12
CA ARG A 213 -1.74 -4.48 12.75
C ARG A 213 -0.79 -3.31 12.56
N THR A 214 -0.46 -3.02 11.31
CA THR A 214 0.49 -1.96 10.96
C THR A 214 0.05 -1.23 9.71
N LEU A 215 0.33 0.07 9.64
CA LEU A 215 0.21 0.83 8.40
C LEU A 215 1.51 0.82 7.57
N SER A 216 2.54 0.13 8.06
CA SER A 216 3.88 0.16 7.45
C SER A 216 3.98 -0.57 6.10
N LYS A 217 3.08 -1.53 5.85
CA LYS A 217 3.18 -2.46 4.72
C LYS A 217 2.26 -2.03 3.58
N ALA A 218 1.05 -2.57 3.53
CA ALA A 218 0.08 -2.30 2.47
C ALA A 218 -0.23 -0.80 2.35
N TYR A 219 -0.40 -0.10 3.48
CA TYR A 219 -0.80 1.31 3.51
C TYR A 219 0.32 2.32 3.24
N ALA A 220 1.52 1.87 2.83
CA ALA A 220 2.64 2.75 2.44
C ALA A 220 3.13 3.76 3.51
N LEU A 221 2.90 3.50 4.80
CA LEU A 221 3.24 4.41 5.89
C LEU A 221 4.39 3.89 6.78
N ALA A 222 5.35 3.16 6.19
CA ALA A 222 6.50 2.61 6.93
C ALA A 222 7.28 3.69 7.69
N GLY A 223 7.52 4.84 7.06
CA GLY A 223 8.22 5.97 7.67
C GLY A 223 7.40 6.73 8.71
N ALA A 224 6.07 6.62 8.69
CA ALA A 224 5.20 7.27 9.68
C ALA A 224 5.20 6.53 11.03
N ARG A 225 5.65 5.27 11.04
CA ARG A 225 5.77 4.45 12.25
C ARG A 225 4.47 4.37 13.05
N LEU A 226 3.35 4.00 12.41
CA LEU A 226 2.08 3.76 13.12
C LEU A 226 1.65 2.29 13.01
N GLY A 227 1.19 1.74 14.13
CA GLY A 227 0.57 0.44 14.24
C GLY A 227 -0.36 0.38 15.44
N VAL A 228 -1.07 -0.74 15.57
CA VAL A 228 -2.05 -0.94 16.64
C VAL A 228 -1.94 -2.34 17.24
N ALA A 229 -2.29 -2.44 18.52
CA ALA A 229 -2.77 -3.67 19.13
C ALA A 229 -4.29 -3.60 19.27
N ILE A 230 -4.97 -4.64 18.81
CA ILE A 230 -6.41 -4.80 18.93
C ILE A 230 -6.67 -5.92 19.93
N ALA A 231 -7.35 -5.61 21.03
CA ALA A 231 -7.50 -6.53 22.16
C ALA A 231 -8.77 -6.24 22.98
N ASP A 232 -9.07 -7.10 23.95
CA ASP A 232 -10.08 -6.82 24.97
C ASP A 232 -9.79 -5.45 25.65
N PRO A 233 -10.80 -4.60 25.89
CA PRO A 233 -10.59 -3.27 26.46
C PRO A 233 -9.84 -3.27 27.79
N ARG A 234 -9.95 -4.35 28.58
CA ARG A 234 -9.22 -4.50 29.86
C ARG A 234 -7.72 -4.70 29.62
N ILE A 235 -7.34 -5.40 28.55
CA ILE A 235 -5.94 -5.55 28.12
C ILE A 235 -5.42 -4.20 27.61
N VAL A 236 -6.18 -3.53 26.73
CA VAL A 236 -5.84 -2.20 26.21
C VAL A 236 -5.58 -1.21 27.35
N GLN A 237 -6.45 -1.20 28.37
CA GLN A 237 -6.29 -0.33 29.53
C GLN A 237 -4.99 -0.59 30.30
N LEU A 238 -4.56 -1.85 30.44
CA LEU A 238 -3.28 -2.18 31.07
C LEU A 238 -2.10 -1.71 30.20
N MET A 239 -2.15 -1.96 28.90
CA MET A 239 -1.11 -1.55 27.96
C MET A 239 -0.93 -0.02 27.94
N CYS A 240 -2.03 0.75 27.96
CA CYS A 240 -1.96 2.21 28.00
C CYS A 240 -1.29 2.77 29.27
N LYS A 241 -1.27 2.04 30.39
CA LYS A 241 -0.51 2.45 31.60
C LYS A 241 1.00 2.41 31.41
N VAL A 242 1.47 1.60 30.46
CA VAL A 242 2.90 1.37 30.20
C VAL A 242 3.41 2.24 29.05
N LEU A 243 2.51 2.77 28.23
CA LEU A 243 2.83 3.68 27.14
C LEU A 243 3.44 5.00 27.63
N PRO A 244 4.34 5.61 26.83
CA PRO A 244 4.69 7.02 26.98
C PRO A 244 3.44 7.91 26.95
N PRO A 245 3.47 9.12 27.53
CA PRO A 245 2.32 10.02 27.55
C PRO A 245 1.91 10.52 26.15
N TYR A 246 2.84 10.58 25.19
CA TYR A 246 2.62 11.09 23.84
C TYR A 246 3.34 10.19 22.80
N PRO A 247 2.84 8.97 22.53
CA PRO A 247 3.54 8.00 21.69
C PRO A 247 3.51 8.35 20.19
N ILE A 248 2.48 9.08 19.74
CA ILE A 248 2.25 9.45 18.33
C ILE A 248 2.36 10.96 18.16
N ALA A 249 3.11 11.40 17.15
CA ALA A 249 3.26 12.81 16.82
C ALA A 249 2.15 13.30 15.87
N ARG A 250 1.76 14.58 15.95
CA ARG A 250 0.73 15.18 15.07
C ARG A 250 1.00 15.01 13.56
N PRO A 251 2.23 15.13 13.04
CA PRO A 251 2.49 14.86 11.62
C PRO A 251 2.15 13.41 11.21
N VAL A 252 2.32 12.45 12.12
CA VAL A 252 2.00 11.04 11.87
C VAL A 252 0.50 10.85 11.80
N GLU A 253 -0.24 11.42 12.75
CA GLU A 253 -1.71 11.42 12.73
C GLU A 253 -2.25 12.00 11.42
N ASN A 254 -1.75 13.17 11.01
CA ASN A 254 -2.18 13.82 9.77
C ASN A 254 -1.92 12.94 8.54
N ALA A 255 -0.76 12.28 8.48
CA ALA A 255 -0.43 11.35 7.40
C ALA A 255 -1.35 10.13 7.36
N VAL A 256 -1.69 9.57 8.52
CA VAL A 256 -2.63 8.44 8.60
C VAL A 256 -4.03 8.88 8.19
N MET A 257 -4.50 10.02 8.68
CA MET A 257 -5.83 10.53 8.33
C MET A 257 -5.97 10.83 6.83
N ALA A 258 -4.91 11.34 6.18
CA ALA A 258 -4.89 11.58 4.74
C ALA A 258 -4.88 10.27 3.92
N ALA A 259 -4.05 9.30 4.32
CA ALA A 259 -3.92 8.01 3.64
C ALA A 259 -5.18 7.14 3.76
N LEU A 260 -5.96 7.35 4.83
CA LEU A 260 -7.19 6.61 5.08
C LEU A 260 -8.43 7.41 4.69
N THR A 261 -8.39 8.39 3.79
CA THR A 261 -9.63 8.99 3.26
C THR A 261 -10.33 8.00 2.30
N PRO A 262 -11.66 8.09 2.07
CA PRO A 262 -12.32 7.25 1.07
C PRO A 262 -11.66 7.34 -0.32
N ALA A 263 -11.27 8.55 -0.73
CA ALA A 263 -10.56 8.77 -2.00
C ALA A 263 -9.18 8.11 -2.02
N ALA A 264 -8.37 8.26 -0.97
CA ALA A 264 -7.08 7.57 -0.91
C ALA A 264 -7.23 6.04 -0.85
N MET A 265 -8.29 5.54 -0.20
CA MET A 265 -8.56 4.11 -0.07
C MET A 265 -8.93 3.44 -1.41
N SER A 266 -9.60 4.13 -2.34
CA SER A 266 -9.86 3.55 -3.67
C SER A 266 -8.56 3.35 -4.48
N ILE A 267 -7.59 4.24 -4.32
CA ILE A 267 -6.25 4.08 -4.93
C ILE A 267 -5.48 2.97 -4.24
N PHE A 268 -5.59 2.86 -2.91
CA PHE A 268 -5.03 1.75 -2.16
C PHE A 268 -5.56 0.40 -2.67
N ASP A 269 -6.87 0.26 -2.89
CA ASP A 269 -7.47 -0.98 -3.38
C ASP A 269 -6.92 -1.35 -4.77
N ALA A 270 -6.87 -0.38 -5.69
CA ALA A 270 -6.30 -0.58 -7.02
C ALA A 270 -4.80 -0.95 -7.00
N ARG A 271 -4.02 -0.32 -6.11
CA ARG A 271 -2.61 -0.70 -5.89
C ARG A 271 -2.51 -2.10 -5.32
N MET A 272 -3.42 -2.50 -4.44
CA MET A 272 -3.40 -3.80 -3.80
C MET A 272 -3.66 -4.94 -4.79
N ASP A 273 -4.60 -4.75 -5.71
CA ASP A 273 -4.88 -5.70 -6.78
C ASP A 273 -3.65 -5.91 -7.69
N LEU A 274 -3.02 -4.81 -8.13
CA LEU A 274 -1.78 -4.88 -8.89
C LEU A 274 -0.66 -5.55 -8.07
N TRP A 275 -0.54 -5.25 -6.79
CA TRP A 275 0.52 -5.81 -5.97
C TRP A 275 0.36 -7.33 -5.80
N LYS A 276 -0.88 -7.80 -5.60
CA LYS A 276 -1.21 -9.23 -5.56
C LYS A 276 -0.94 -9.92 -6.90
N SER A 277 -1.23 -9.27 -8.03
CA SER A 277 -0.88 -9.83 -9.35
C SER A 277 0.64 -9.90 -9.55
N GLU A 278 1.38 -8.90 -9.09
CA GLU A 278 2.84 -8.88 -9.17
C GLU A 278 3.51 -9.94 -8.28
N VAL A 279 2.95 -10.24 -7.09
CA VAL A 279 3.42 -11.37 -6.26
C VAL A 279 3.34 -12.68 -7.05
N LYS A 280 2.21 -12.92 -7.75
CA LYS A 280 2.01 -14.13 -8.58
C LYS A 280 2.97 -14.14 -9.78
N ARG A 281 3.04 -13.04 -10.53
CA ARG A 281 3.93 -12.90 -11.69
C ARG A 281 5.39 -13.14 -11.33
N MET A 282 5.86 -12.53 -10.24
CA MET A 282 7.23 -12.68 -9.74
C MET A 282 7.52 -14.12 -9.32
N ALA A 283 6.59 -14.80 -8.63
CA ALA A 283 6.77 -16.19 -8.25
C ALA A 283 6.91 -17.11 -9.48
N GLU A 284 6.04 -16.96 -10.48
CA GLU A 284 6.10 -17.74 -11.72
C GLU A 284 7.36 -17.46 -12.54
N ALA A 285 7.78 -16.19 -12.60
CA ALA A 285 8.95 -15.77 -13.36
C ALA A 285 10.26 -16.22 -12.71
N LEU A 286 10.39 -16.07 -11.40
CA LEU A 286 11.60 -16.45 -10.66
C LEU A 286 11.84 -17.96 -10.66
N LEU A 287 10.80 -18.80 -10.79
CA LEU A 287 10.98 -20.25 -10.95
C LEU A 287 11.75 -20.63 -12.23
N ARG A 288 11.77 -19.76 -13.25
CA ARG A 288 12.57 -19.95 -14.48
C ARG A 288 14.02 -19.50 -14.33
N SER A 289 14.37 -18.84 -13.22
CA SER A 289 15.73 -18.37 -12.97
C SER A 289 16.72 -19.54 -12.82
N PRO A 290 17.93 -19.46 -13.39
CA PRO A 290 18.98 -20.43 -13.14
C PRO A 290 19.44 -20.45 -11.66
N PHE A 291 19.20 -19.37 -10.90
CA PHE A 291 19.65 -19.24 -9.51
C PHE A 291 18.67 -19.85 -8.50
N VAL A 292 17.38 -19.96 -8.84
CA VAL A 292 16.32 -20.35 -7.90
C VAL A 292 16.11 -21.87 -7.92
N GLU A 293 16.03 -22.47 -6.73
CA GLU A 293 15.69 -23.88 -6.52
C GLU A 293 14.19 -24.06 -6.31
N SER A 294 13.62 -23.29 -5.39
CA SER A 294 12.21 -23.33 -5.06
C SER A 294 11.77 -22.01 -4.43
N ILE A 295 10.46 -21.78 -4.41
CA ILE A 295 9.84 -20.60 -3.81
C ILE A 295 8.76 -21.08 -2.84
N ALA A 296 8.72 -20.51 -1.64
CA ALA A 296 7.66 -20.78 -0.68
C ALA A 296 6.34 -20.09 -1.12
N PRO A 297 5.17 -20.73 -0.96
CA PRO A 297 3.89 -20.05 -1.15
C PRO A 297 3.80 -18.81 -0.25
N SER A 298 3.33 -17.70 -0.80
CA SER A 298 3.24 -16.43 -0.08
C SER A 298 1.87 -15.79 -0.22
N GLN A 299 1.34 -15.35 0.92
CA GLN A 299 0.22 -14.43 1.03
C GLN A 299 0.68 -13.11 1.66
N ALA A 300 1.90 -12.66 1.32
CA ALA A 300 2.50 -11.41 1.77
C ALA A 300 3.09 -10.64 0.58
N ASN A 301 3.60 -9.43 0.81
CA ASN A 301 4.25 -8.61 -0.23
C ASN A 301 5.72 -8.98 -0.51
N PHE A 302 6.08 -10.25 -0.33
CA PHE A 302 7.42 -10.76 -0.54
C PHE A 302 7.39 -12.24 -0.88
N LEU A 303 8.51 -12.75 -1.40
CA LEU A 303 8.73 -14.17 -1.68
C LEU A 303 9.97 -14.66 -0.95
N LEU A 304 9.89 -15.86 -0.37
CA LEU A 304 11.05 -16.57 0.18
C LEU A 304 11.58 -17.54 -0.87
N LEU A 305 12.84 -17.34 -1.26
CA LEU A 305 13.51 -18.06 -2.33
C LEU A 305 14.59 -18.97 -1.73
N LYS A 306 14.59 -20.25 -2.10
CA LYS A 306 15.74 -21.13 -1.90
C LYS A 306 16.67 -21.03 -3.10
N ILE A 307 17.94 -20.74 -2.87
CA ILE A 307 18.91 -20.40 -3.91
C ILE A 307 19.94 -21.53 -4.10
N LYS A 308 20.23 -21.86 -5.36
CA LYS A 308 21.26 -22.85 -5.74
C LYS A 308 22.68 -22.29 -5.62
N ASP A 309 22.90 -21.09 -6.16
CA ASP A 309 24.20 -20.38 -6.16
C ASP A 309 24.03 -18.96 -5.62
N SER A 310 24.06 -18.85 -4.29
CA SER A 310 23.90 -17.56 -3.59
C SER A 310 25.05 -16.60 -3.88
N SER A 311 26.27 -17.11 -4.08
CA SER A 311 27.46 -16.29 -4.29
C SER A 311 27.41 -15.56 -5.63
N SER A 312 27.05 -16.25 -6.72
CA SER A 312 26.91 -15.62 -8.04
C SER A 312 25.74 -14.65 -8.09
N LEU A 313 24.60 -15.02 -7.52
CA LEU A 313 23.43 -14.15 -7.47
C LEU A 313 23.72 -12.85 -6.69
N LEU A 314 24.33 -12.94 -5.50
CA LEU A 314 24.67 -11.75 -4.71
C LEU A 314 25.66 -10.82 -5.42
N ARG A 315 26.61 -11.37 -6.21
CA ARG A 315 27.49 -10.56 -7.06
C ARG A 315 26.71 -9.82 -8.15
N GLU A 316 25.78 -10.47 -8.82
CA GLU A 316 24.98 -9.86 -9.89
C GLU A 316 24.02 -8.78 -9.33
N LEU A 317 23.35 -9.07 -8.21
CA LEU A 317 22.54 -8.09 -7.48
C LEU A 317 23.38 -6.88 -7.06
N GLY A 318 24.59 -7.12 -6.52
CA GLY A 318 25.53 -6.05 -6.16
C GLY A 318 25.95 -5.19 -7.35
N ARG A 319 26.26 -5.81 -8.50
CA ARG A 319 26.62 -5.10 -9.75
C ARG A 319 25.51 -4.18 -10.24
N ARG A 320 24.25 -4.60 -10.07
CA ARG A 320 23.05 -3.83 -10.45
C ARG A 320 22.51 -2.95 -9.32
N GLN A 321 23.18 -2.90 -8.17
CA GLN A 321 22.75 -2.14 -6.98
C GLN A 321 21.34 -2.51 -6.50
N ILE A 322 20.97 -3.79 -6.56
CA ILE A 322 19.69 -4.32 -6.08
C ILE A 322 19.89 -4.91 -4.69
N LYS A 323 19.09 -4.48 -3.71
CA LYS A 323 19.11 -5.01 -2.35
C LYS A 323 17.96 -5.96 -2.12
N ILE A 324 18.30 -7.14 -1.61
CA ILE A 324 17.38 -8.21 -1.22
C ILE A 324 17.80 -8.68 0.17
N ARG A 325 16.85 -9.18 0.96
CA ARG A 325 17.14 -9.63 2.33
C ARG A 325 17.80 -11.01 2.32
N ASP A 326 19.01 -11.10 2.89
CA ASP A 326 19.65 -12.38 3.16
C ASP A 326 19.05 -13.04 4.42
N MET A 327 18.56 -14.27 4.26
CA MET A 327 17.96 -15.07 5.33
C MET A 327 18.86 -16.23 5.77
N SER A 328 20.07 -16.35 5.20
CA SER A 328 20.99 -17.48 5.41
C SER A 328 21.38 -17.73 6.87
N LYS A 329 21.30 -16.70 7.73
CA LYS A 329 21.53 -16.84 9.19
C LYS A 329 20.48 -17.71 9.89
N ILE A 330 19.24 -17.72 9.41
CA ILE A 330 18.14 -18.48 10.01
C ILE A 330 17.62 -19.61 9.11
N LEU A 331 17.81 -19.47 7.79
CA LEU A 331 17.41 -20.41 6.76
C LEU A 331 18.54 -20.52 5.73
N PRO A 332 19.41 -21.55 5.80
CA PRO A 332 20.57 -21.68 4.93
C PRO A 332 20.20 -21.57 3.44
N ASN A 333 20.96 -20.79 2.67
CA ASN A 333 20.73 -20.56 1.23
C ASN A 333 19.36 -19.97 0.88
N HIS A 334 18.74 -19.21 1.78
CA HIS A 334 17.50 -18.51 1.48
C HIS A 334 17.70 -17.01 1.37
N LEU A 335 17.02 -16.41 0.40
CA LEU A 335 16.85 -14.96 0.27
C LEU A 335 15.36 -14.63 0.33
N ARG A 336 15.02 -13.44 0.83
CA ARG A 336 13.65 -12.91 0.79
C ARG A 336 13.63 -11.64 -0.04
N ILE A 337 12.85 -11.66 -1.12
CA ILE A 337 12.67 -10.53 -2.04
C ILE A 337 11.31 -9.88 -1.77
N SER A 338 11.30 -8.58 -1.50
CA SER A 338 10.07 -7.78 -1.47
C SER A 338 9.57 -7.55 -2.90
N ILE A 339 8.26 -7.47 -3.07
CA ILE A 339 7.65 -7.17 -4.37
C ILE A 339 7.51 -5.66 -4.51
N GLY A 340 8.09 -5.09 -5.56
CA GLY A 340 8.04 -3.66 -5.88
C GLY A 340 7.02 -3.34 -6.96
N THR A 341 7.21 -2.21 -7.65
CA THR A 341 6.43 -1.91 -8.88
C THR A 341 6.75 -2.91 -9.99
N PRO A 342 5.92 -3.00 -11.06
CA PRO A 342 6.26 -3.81 -12.23
C PRO A 342 7.66 -3.53 -12.78
N GLN A 343 8.07 -2.27 -12.86
CA GLN A 343 9.37 -1.85 -13.37
C GLN A 343 10.52 -2.29 -12.45
N GLU A 344 10.35 -2.14 -11.14
CA GLU A 344 11.33 -2.61 -10.16
C GLU A 344 11.47 -4.13 -10.19
N ASN A 345 10.35 -4.84 -10.34
CA ASN A 345 10.29 -6.28 -10.46
C ASN A 345 11.00 -6.76 -11.73
N ASP A 346 10.84 -6.08 -12.86
CA ASP A 346 11.52 -6.44 -14.12
C ASP A 346 13.05 -6.25 -14.03
N ILE A 347 13.50 -5.16 -13.38
CA ILE A 347 14.92 -4.94 -13.09
C ILE A 347 15.48 -6.09 -12.23
N ALA A 348 14.72 -6.52 -11.21
CA ALA A 348 15.08 -7.67 -10.40
C ALA A 348 15.11 -8.96 -11.22
N LEU A 349 14.07 -9.29 -11.98
CA LEU A 349 14.00 -10.51 -12.81
C LEU A 349 15.18 -10.61 -13.79
N ALA A 350 15.59 -9.48 -14.38
CA ALA A 350 16.77 -9.43 -15.24
C ALA A 350 18.07 -9.77 -14.48
N ALA A 351 18.20 -9.35 -13.21
CA ALA A 351 19.31 -9.75 -12.34
C ALA A 351 19.28 -11.23 -11.96
N PHE A 352 18.08 -11.82 -11.88
CA PHE A 352 17.88 -13.25 -11.72
C PHE A 352 18.05 -14.04 -13.02
N GLY A 353 18.46 -13.42 -14.13
CA GLY A 353 18.73 -14.12 -15.39
C GLY A 353 17.47 -14.64 -16.09
N VAL A 354 16.30 -14.07 -15.81
CA VAL A 354 15.04 -14.42 -16.48
C VAL A 354 14.94 -13.62 -17.80
N ALA A 355 15.06 -14.31 -18.94
CA ALA A 355 14.97 -13.70 -20.28
C ALA A 355 13.53 -13.25 -20.62
N ASN A 356 13.39 -12.27 -21.53
CA ASN A 356 12.13 -11.69 -22.01
C ASN A 356 11.29 -10.95 -20.95
N CYS A 357 11.92 -10.29 -19.98
CA CYS A 357 11.21 -9.36 -19.09
C CYS A 357 11.10 -7.94 -19.67
N GLU A 358 11.47 -7.72 -20.93
CA GLU A 358 11.18 -6.46 -21.63
C GLU A 358 9.69 -6.39 -21.99
N GLN A 359 8.83 -6.39 -20.97
CA GLN A 359 7.60 -5.63 -21.09
C GLN A 359 7.98 -4.18 -20.80
N ILE A 360 7.73 -3.33 -21.78
CA ILE A 360 7.95 -1.90 -21.65
C ILE A 360 7.14 -1.43 -20.43
N PRO A 361 7.71 -0.60 -19.53
CA PRO A 361 7.05 -0.12 -18.31
C PRO A 361 5.57 0.20 -18.51
N GLY A 362 4.70 -0.30 -17.63
CA GLY A 362 3.30 0.09 -17.61
C GLY A 362 3.17 1.61 -17.40
N ARG A 363 2.36 2.27 -18.22
CA ARG A 363 2.12 3.71 -18.17
C ARG A 363 0.99 4.01 -17.20
N ILE A 364 1.37 4.14 -15.94
CA ILE A 364 0.45 4.35 -14.81
C ILE A 364 0.73 5.71 -14.20
N GLY A 365 -0.33 6.48 -13.93
CA GLY A 365 -0.24 7.79 -13.30
C GLY A 365 -1.29 7.96 -12.21
N GLU A 366 -0.91 8.63 -11.13
CA GLU A 366 -1.77 8.85 -9.98
C GLU A 366 -1.69 10.31 -9.53
N ALA A 367 -2.81 10.85 -9.06
CA ALA A 367 -2.88 12.18 -8.50
C ALA A 367 -3.89 12.22 -7.34
N HIS A 368 -3.58 13.01 -6.32
CA HIS A 368 -4.48 13.27 -5.19
C HIS A 368 -4.50 14.78 -4.92
N ARG A 369 -5.69 15.33 -4.70
CA ARG A 369 -5.89 16.75 -4.38
C ARG A 369 -6.98 16.87 -3.33
N LYS A 370 -6.73 17.70 -2.32
CA LYS A 370 -7.65 17.99 -1.23
C LYS A 370 -7.76 19.49 -1.00
N THR A 371 -8.97 20.01 -0.96
CA THR A 371 -9.32 21.40 -0.61
C THR A 371 -10.35 21.39 0.53
N ALA A 372 -10.93 22.56 0.82
CA ALA A 372 -12.07 22.66 1.74
C ALA A 372 -13.36 22.10 1.11
N GLU A 373 -13.45 22.08 -0.22
CA GLU A 373 -14.65 21.72 -0.99
C GLU A 373 -14.60 20.27 -1.47
N THR A 374 -13.42 19.78 -1.85
CA THR A 374 -13.24 18.48 -2.51
C THR A 374 -12.08 17.65 -1.93
N ASP A 375 -12.22 16.32 -1.97
CA ASP A 375 -11.15 15.34 -1.71
C ASP A 375 -11.17 14.28 -2.83
N ILE A 376 -10.16 14.29 -3.69
CA ILE A 376 -10.17 13.61 -4.98
C ILE A 376 -8.90 12.80 -5.17
N ALA A 377 -9.05 11.55 -5.56
CA ALA A 377 -7.95 10.69 -5.95
C ALA A 377 -8.23 10.05 -7.31
N VAL A 378 -7.21 10.04 -8.19
CA VAL A 378 -7.28 9.45 -9.51
C VAL A 378 -6.09 8.52 -9.75
N ARG A 379 -6.34 7.37 -10.37
CA ARG A 379 -5.34 6.48 -10.95
C ARG A 379 -5.73 6.16 -12.40
N VAL A 380 -4.77 6.27 -13.30
CA VAL A 380 -4.91 5.91 -14.71
C VAL A 380 -3.89 4.84 -15.08
N ASP A 381 -4.32 3.84 -15.86
CA ASP A 381 -3.46 2.86 -16.52
C ASP A 381 -3.70 2.91 -18.04
N LEU A 382 -2.73 3.40 -18.81
CA LEU A 382 -2.87 3.54 -20.26
C LEU A 382 -2.70 2.23 -21.02
N ASP A 383 -2.28 1.15 -20.36
CA ASP A 383 -1.99 -0.14 -20.99
C ASP A 383 -2.95 -1.25 -20.53
N ASP A 384 -3.72 -1.03 -19.47
CA ASP A 384 -4.80 -1.93 -19.03
C ASP A 384 -6.13 -1.20 -18.80
N ALA A 385 -7.13 -1.54 -19.61
CA ALA A 385 -8.50 -0.99 -19.52
C ALA A 385 -9.45 -1.79 -18.61
N SER A 386 -8.96 -2.84 -17.94
CA SER A 386 -9.81 -3.78 -17.19
C SER A 386 -10.41 -3.17 -15.92
N ASN A 387 -9.76 -2.19 -15.31
CA ASN A 387 -10.20 -1.57 -14.07
C ASN A 387 -10.75 -0.15 -14.30
N THR A 388 -12.08 -0.02 -14.32
CA THR A 388 -12.78 1.27 -14.35
C THR A 388 -13.74 1.36 -13.18
N GLN A 389 -13.51 2.31 -12.28
CA GLN A 389 -14.33 2.57 -11.09
C GLN A 389 -14.45 4.08 -10.89
N ILE A 390 -15.65 4.62 -11.04
CA ILE A 390 -15.90 6.06 -10.95
C ILE A 390 -16.93 6.32 -9.86
N GLN A 391 -16.62 7.24 -8.95
CA GLN A 391 -17.53 7.69 -7.92
C GLN A 391 -17.32 9.19 -7.65
N THR A 392 -18.03 10.03 -8.39
CA THR A 392 -18.06 11.49 -8.15
C THR A 392 -19.26 11.92 -7.31
N GLY A 393 -20.30 11.08 -7.24
CA GLY A 393 -21.58 11.42 -6.65
C GLY A 393 -22.55 12.10 -7.64
N ILE A 394 -22.13 12.33 -8.89
CA ILE A 394 -22.97 12.87 -9.97
C ILE A 394 -23.15 11.79 -11.04
N GLY A 395 -24.32 11.16 -11.08
CA GLY A 395 -24.54 9.94 -11.88
C GLY A 395 -24.28 10.10 -13.39
N PHE A 396 -24.66 11.25 -13.98
CA PHE A 396 -24.38 11.51 -15.40
C PHE A 396 -22.88 11.72 -15.65
N TYR A 397 -22.17 12.38 -14.74
CA TYR A 397 -20.73 12.62 -14.87
C TYR A 397 -19.93 11.33 -14.72
N ASP A 398 -20.31 10.47 -13.78
CA ASP A 398 -19.74 9.13 -13.62
C ASP A 398 -19.83 8.36 -14.93
N HIS A 399 -21.00 8.39 -15.58
CA HIS A 399 -21.22 7.76 -16.89
C HIS A 399 -20.33 8.35 -18.00
N MET A 400 -20.14 9.68 -18.03
CA MET A 400 -19.26 10.33 -19.01
C MET A 400 -17.79 9.94 -18.83
N LEU A 401 -17.33 9.81 -17.59
CA LEU A 401 -15.96 9.37 -17.27
C LEU A 401 -15.74 7.89 -17.57
N GLU A 402 -16.74 7.03 -17.33
CA GLU A 402 -16.74 5.64 -17.78
C GLU A 402 -16.65 5.53 -19.30
N ALA A 403 -17.43 6.34 -20.02
CA ALA A 403 -17.37 6.41 -21.48
C ALA A 403 -15.99 6.88 -21.96
N LEU A 404 -15.39 7.87 -21.29
CA LEU A 404 -14.05 8.36 -21.57
C LEU A 404 -12.99 7.24 -21.45
N ALA A 405 -12.99 6.50 -20.34
CA ALA A 405 -12.06 5.38 -20.11
C ALA A 405 -12.29 4.23 -21.11
N LYS A 406 -13.54 3.79 -21.25
CA LYS A 406 -13.93 2.67 -22.13
C LYS A 406 -13.60 2.93 -23.59
N HIS A 407 -13.94 4.11 -24.10
CA HIS A 407 -13.68 4.43 -25.51
C HIS A 407 -12.22 4.85 -25.75
N GLY A 408 -11.54 5.33 -24.69
CA GLY A 408 -10.11 5.64 -24.64
C GLY A 408 -9.20 4.42 -24.53
N LYS A 409 -9.75 3.27 -24.12
CA LYS A 409 -9.03 2.01 -23.87
C LYS A 409 -7.96 2.13 -22.78
N PHE A 410 -8.29 2.80 -21.69
CA PHE A 410 -7.42 2.91 -20.51
C PHE A 410 -8.22 2.67 -19.23
N GLY A 411 -7.56 2.19 -18.18
CA GLY A 411 -8.16 1.98 -16.86
C GLY A 411 -8.23 3.28 -16.09
N LEU A 412 -9.34 3.50 -15.38
CA LEU A 412 -9.58 4.74 -14.63
C LEU A 412 -10.26 4.44 -13.29
N VAL A 413 -9.56 4.74 -12.21
CA VAL A 413 -10.14 4.78 -10.86
C VAL A 413 -10.21 6.24 -10.44
N LEU A 414 -11.41 6.77 -10.21
CA LEU A 414 -11.65 8.15 -9.79
C LEU A 414 -12.68 8.20 -8.67
N THR A 415 -12.27 8.69 -7.51
CA THR A 415 -13.16 8.90 -6.36
C THR A 415 -13.09 10.36 -5.95
N CYS A 416 -14.25 11.00 -5.81
CA CYS A 416 -14.38 12.35 -5.31
C CYS A 416 -15.39 12.40 -4.16
N ARG A 417 -15.01 13.07 -3.08
CA ARG A 417 -15.94 13.59 -2.09
C ARG A 417 -16.02 15.10 -2.25
N GLY A 418 -17.03 15.56 -2.99
CA GLY A 418 -17.29 16.97 -3.24
C GLY A 418 -18.40 17.55 -2.37
N ASP A 419 -18.57 18.86 -2.46
CA ASP A 419 -19.53 19.70 -1.77
C ASP A 419 -20.86 19.82 -2.54
N LEU A 420 -21.42 18.70 -3.00
CA LEU A 420 -22.66 18.64 -3.82
C LEU A 420 -23.92 19.28 -3.19
N HIS A 421 -23.85 19.68 -1.92
CA HIS A 421 -24.90 20.46 -1.24
C HIS A 421 -24.86 21.96 -1.58
N VAL A 422 -23.74 22.46 -2.09
CA VAL A 422 -23.58 23.80 -2.66
C VAL A 422 -24.01 23.75 -4.12
N ASP A 423 -23.22 23.10 -4.97
CA ASP A 423 -23.54 22.75 -6.36
C ASP A 423 -22.55 21.68 -6.91
N ALA A 424 -22.63 21.39 -8.22
CA ALA A 424 -21.77 20.42 -8.90
C ALA A 424 -20.44 21.00 -9.42
N HIS A 425 -20.24 22.33 -9.35
CA HIS A 425 -19.18 23.05 -10.06
C HIS A 425 -17.80 22.60 -9.60
N HIS A 426 -17.50 22.74 -8.31
CA HIS A 426 -16.19 22.39 -7.75
C HIS A 426 -15.88 20.89 -7.95
N THR A 427 -16.90 20.04 -7.83
CA THR A 427 -16.76 18.59 -8.03
C THR A 427 -16.31 18.26 -9.45
N ILE A 428 -16.97 18.84 -10.48
CA ILE A 428 -16.64 18.55 -11.88
C ILE A 428 -15.27 19.12 -12.26
N GLU A 429 -15.03 20.40 -11.91
CA GLU A 429 -13.79 21.11 -12.23
C GLU A 429 -12.56 20.42 -11.61
N ASP A 430 -12.61 20.18 -10.30
CA ASP A 430 -11.47 19.60 -9.60
C ASP A 430 -11.21 18.15 -10.02
N CYS A 431 -12.25 17.36 -10.35
CA CYS A 431 -12.08 16.02 -10.92
C CYS A 431 -11.30 16.06 -12.25
N ALA A 432 -11.61 17.04 -13.11
CA ALA A 432 -10.91 17.22 -14.38
C ALA A 432 -9.44 17.59 -14.19
N LEU A 433 -9.15 18.50 -13.25
CA LEU A 433 -7.78 18.91 -12.91
C LEU A 433 -6.94 17.71 -12.44
N VAL A 434 -7.48 16.89 -11.54
CA VAL A 434 -6.79 15.72 -10.98
C VAL A 434 -6.63 14.62 -12.03
N LEU A 435 -7.65 14.38 -12.86
CA LEU A 435 -7.56 13.45 -13.99
C LEU A 435 -6.46 13.84 -14.98
N GLY A 436 -6.39 15.11 -15.39
CA GLY A 436 -5.35 15.59 -16.29
C GLY A 436 -3.95 15.45 -15.70
N THR A 437 -3.80 15.66 -14.39
CA THR A 437 -2.52 15.44 -13.68
C THR A 437 -2.11 13.97 -13.68
N ALA A 438 -3.05 13.05 -13.42
CA ALA A 438 -2.80 11.61 -13.46
C ALA A 438 -2.43 11.14 -14.87
N LEU A 439 -3.16 11.58 -15.91
CA LEU A 439 -2.86 11.28 -17.31
C LEU A 439 -1.47 11.78 -17.74
N LYS A 440 -1.13 13.03 -17.38
CA LYS A 440 0.20 13.59 -17.65
C LYS A 440 1.32 12.77 -17.01
N THR A 441 1.09 12.30 -15.78
CA THR A 441 2.04 11.47 -15.06
C THR A 441 2.19 10.10 -15.72
N ALA A 442 1.09 9.48 -16.15
CA ALA A 442 1.09 8.20 -16.88
C ALA A 442 1.84 8.29 -18.22
N LEU A 443 1.75 9.43 -18.90
CA LEU A 443 2.45 9.68 -20.17
C LEU A 443 3.96 9.85 -20.02
N GLY A 444 4.48 10.16 -18.83
CA GLY A 444 5.91 10.32 -18.58
C GLY A 444 6.59 11.35 -19.51
N ASP A 445 7.66 10.95 -20.19
CA ASP A 445 8.37 11.77 -21.19
C ASP A 445 7.71 11.77 -22.58
N LYS A 446 6.57 11.08 -22.71
CA LYS A 446 5.77 10.95 -23.95
C LYS A 446 6.54 10.24 -25.07
N ALA A 447 7.56 9.45 -24.74
CA ALA A 447 8.26 8.63 -25.71
C ALA A 447 7.32 7.55 -26.29
N GLY A 448 7.30 7.42 -27.62
CA GLY A 448 6.57 6.38 -28.33
C GLY A 448 5.04 6.48 -28.25
N ILE A 449 4.45 7.67 -28.26
CA ILE A 449 2.97 7.85 -28.29
C ILE A 449 2.48 8.30 -29.69
N GLY A 450 1.23 7.95 -30.07
CA GLY A 450 0.62 8.31 -31.36
C GLY A 450 0.33 9.80 -31.58
N ARG A 451 0.37 10.62 -30.52
CA ARG A 451 0.32 12.10 -30.46
C ARG A 451 -0.95 12.80 -30.99
N PHE A 452 -1.57 12.33 -32.08
CA PHE A 452 -2.72 12.98 -32.75
C PHE A 452 -3.94 12.05 -32.82
N GLY A 453 -5.15 12.62 -32.86
CA GLY A 453 -6.40 11.86 -33.09
C GLY A 453 -7.58 12.74 -33.54
N PHE A 454 -8.60 12.16 -34.20
CA PHE A 454 -9.71 12.93 -34.80
C PHE A 454 -11.10 12.22 -34.88
N THR A 455 -12.15 13.00 -34.52
CA THR A 455 -13.63 12.96 -34.78
C THR A 455 -14.49 11.71 -34.47
N LEU A 456 -15.74 11.93 -34.02
CA LEU A 456 -16.78 10.89 -33.85
C LEU A 456 -18.22 11.43 -34.11
N PRO A 457 -19.05 10.78 -34.97
CA PRO A 457 -20.50 11.04 -35.05
C PRO A 457 -21.31 10.17 -34.07
N MET A 458 -22.41 10.70 -33.50
CA MET A 458 -23.31 9.98 -32.59
C MET A 458 -24.77 10.47 -32.69
N ASP A 459 -25.68 9.58 -33.10
CA ASP A 459 -27.11 9.87 -33.34
C ASP A 459 -27.33 11.15 -34.18
N GLU A 460 -28.08 12.13 -33.68
CA GLU A 460 -28.27 13.44 -34.31
C GLU A 460 -27.19 14.48 -33.94
N SER A 461 -26.14 14.08 -33.22
CA SER A 461 -25.04 14.93 -32.81
C SER A 461 -23.72 14.61 -33.54
N GLN A 462 -22.97 15.65 -33.88
CA GLN A 462 -21.60 15.52 -34.41
C GLN A 462 -20.63 16.26 -33.51
N ALA A 463 -19.62 15.55 -32.99
CA ALA A 463 -18.49 16.16 -32.28
C ALA A 463 -17.19 16.00 -33.08
N ARG A 464 -16.57 17.11 -33.44
CA ARG A 464 -15.20 17.15 -33.97
C ARG A 464 -14.26 17.48 -32.82
N VAL A 465 -13.47 16.48 -32.42
CA VAL A 465 -12.47 16.63 -31.38
C VAL A 465 -11.08 16.45 -31.99
N ALA A 466 -10.15 17.33 -31.60
CA ALA A 466 -8.74 17.24 -31.94
C ALA A 466 -7.88 17.43 -30.68
N VAL A 467 -6.82 16.62 -30.56
CA VAL A 467 -5.91 16.64 -29.41
C VAL A 467 -4.46 16.68 -29.89
N ASP A 468 -3.64 17.52 -29.24
CA ASP A 468 -2.17 17.50 -29.33
C ASP A 468 -1.56 17.47 -27.92
N LEU A 469 -0.89 16.36 -27.59
CA LEU A 469 -0.23 16.13 -26.29
C LEU A 469 1.16 16.82 -26.22
N SER A 470 1.25 18.06 -26.69
CA SER A 470 2.53 18.79 -26.84
C SER A 470 3.06 19.44 -25.57
N GLY A 471 2.46 19.20 -24.40
CA GLY A 471 2.88 19.81 -23.13
C GLY A 471 2.40 21.25 -22.93
N ARG A 472 1.60 21.80 -23.86
CA ARG A 472 1.04 23.16 -23.80
C ARG A 472 -0.48 23.08 -23.76
N ALA A 473 -1.07 23.75 -22.78
CA ALA A 473 -2.51 23.87 -22.66
C ALA A 473 -3.05 24.90 -23.66
N ALA A 474 -4.12 24.53 -24.35
CA ALA A 474 -4.93 25.42 -25.17
C ALA A 474 -6.29 24.76 -25.38
N MET A 475 -7.39 25.43 -25.04
CA MET A 475 -8.73 24.89 -25.21
C MET A 475 -9.58 25.80 -26.09
N THR A 476 -10.28 25.22 -27.05
CA THR A 476 -11.35 25.90 -27.80
C THR A 476 -12.59 25.02 -27.85
N PHE A 477 -13.73 25.58 -27.48
CA PHE A 477 -15.03 24.91 -27.54
C PHE A 477 -16.01 25.74 -28.37
N SER A 478 -16.66 25.10 -29.35
CA SER A 478 -17.69 25.72 -30.19
C SER A 478 -18.92 24.83 -30.24
N GLY A 479 -20.06 25.33 -29.75
CA GLY A 479 -21.34 24.62 -29.72
C GLY A 479 -22.31 25.33 -28.78
N GLN A 480 -23.62 25.12 -28.97
CA GLN A 480 -24.67 25.65 -28.09
C GLN A 480 -25.55 24.49 -27.65
N PHE A 481 -25.69 24.29 -26.34
CA PHE A 481 -26.54 23.23 -25.81
C PHE A 481 -28.02 23.67 -25.81
N PRO A 482 -28.95 22.83 -26.31
CA PRO A 482 -30.38 23.15 -26.32
C PRO A 482 -31.01 23.26 -24.92
N THR A 483 -30.39 22.69 -23.89
CA THR A 483 -30.85 22.73 -22.50
C THR A 483 -29.69 23.01 -21.55
N ASP A 484 -29.98 23.62 -20.40
CA ASP A 484 -28.96 24.03 -19.43
C ASP A 484 -28.51 22.89 -18.51
N GLN A 485 -29.16 21.73 -18.56
CA GLN A 485 -28.93 20.63 -17.60
C GLN A 485 -29.21 19.25 -18.20
N VAL A 486 -28.44 18.25 -17.76
CA VAL A 486 -28.65 16.81 -18.01
C VAL A 486 -28.54 16.05 -16.68
N GLY A 487 -29.67 15.65 -16.11
CA GLY A 487 -29.68 15.10 -14.74
C GLY A 487 -29.18 16.14 -13.73
N ASP A 488 -28.18 15.77 -12.93
CA ASP A 488 -27.52 16.69 -11.99
C ASP A 488 -26.28 17.39 -12.56
N PHE A 489 -26.02 17.25 -13.87
CA PHE A 489 -24.89 17.87 -14.55
C PHE A 489 -25.32 19.15 -15.29
N PRO A 490 -24.84 20.34 -14.89
CA PRO A 490 -25.09 21.58 -15.63
C PRO A 490 -24.36 21.55 -16.98
N ALA A 491 -25.05 21.86 -18.09
CA ALA A 491 -24.49 21.77 -19.44
C ALA A 491 -23.30 22.72 -19.64
N GLU A 492 -23.29 23.87 -18.94
CA GLU A 492 -22.16 24.81 -18.92
C GLU A 492 -20.86 24.20 -18.38
N MET A 493 -20.95 23.14 -17.56
CA MET A 493 -19.76 22.47 -17.01
C MET A 493 -19.05 21.59 -18.03
N CYS A 494 -19.69 21.27 -19.17
CA CYS A 494 -19.07 20.49 -20.24
C CYS A 494 -17.81 21.18 -20.81
N PRO A 495 -17.85 22.44 -21.30
CA PRO A 495 -16.65 23.14 -21.71
C PRO A 495 -15.66 23.34 -20.56
N HIS A 496 -16.12 23.69 -19.35
CA HIS A 496 -15.23 23.87 -18.19
C HIS A 496 -14.42 22.60 -17.86
N PHE A 497 -15.03 21.42 -17.94
CA PHE A 497 -14.32 20.15 -17.79
C PHE A 497 -13.13 20.02 -18.75
N PHE A 498 -13.34 20.30 -20.05
CA PHE A 498 -12.29 20.17 -21.06
C PHE A 498 -11.20 21.24 -20.93
N GLU A 499 -11.57 22.44 -20.47
CA GLU A 499 -10.60 23.50 -20.16
C GLU A 499 -9.69 23.08 -19.02
N SER A 500 -10.27 22.65 -17.90
CA SER A 500 -9.53 22.18 -16.73
C SER A 500 -8.64 20.98 -17.05
N LEU A 501 -9.15 20.01 -17.84
CA LEU A 501 -8.37 18.89 -18.32
C LEU A 501 -7.18 19.33 -19.19
N SER A 502 -7.40 20.25 -20.13
CA SER A 502 -6.34 20.80 -21.01
C SER A 502 -5.21 21.45 -20.22
N GLN A 503 -5.56 22.23 -19.19
CA GLN A 503 -4.62 22.95 -18.34
C GLN A 503 -3.64 22.02 -17.62
N THR A 504 -4.14 20.99 -16.94
CA THR A 504 -3.28 20.10 -16.13
C THR A 504 -2.60 19.02 -16.95
N LEU A 505 -3.26 18.50 -17.99
CA LEU A 505 -2.65 17.58 -18.95
C LEU A 505 -1.54 18.26 -19.76
N GLY A 506 -1.65 19.57 -19.99
CA GLY A 506 -0.78 20.30 -20.91
C GLY A 506 -1.04 19.87 -22.35
N ALA A 507 -2.31 19.82 -22.75
CA ALA A 507 -2.72 19.41 -24.10
C ALA A 507 -3.51 20.51 -24.79
N ALA A 508 -3.32 20.66 -26.10
CA ALA A 508 -4.25 21.44 -26.89
C ALA A 508 -5.48 20.57 -27.21
N ILE A 509 -6.67 21.01 -26.80
CA ILE A 509 -7.95 20.32 -26.99
C ILE A 509 -8.89 21.26 -27.76
N GLN A 510 -9.36 20.83 -28.92
CA GLN A 510 -10.33 21.59 -29.71
C GLN A 510 -11.59 20.74 -29.90
N ILE A 511 -12.74 21.32 -29.57
CA ILE A 511 -14.04 20.66 -29.66
C ILE A 511 -15.02 21.57 -30.42
N GLU A 512 -15.60 21.05 -31.48
CA GLU A 512 -16.78 21.60 -32.15
C GLU A 512 -17.90 20.58 -32.01
N VAL A 513 -19.06 20.98 -31.52
CA VAL A 513 -20.23 20.10 -31.33
C VAL A 513 -21.50 20.77 -31.84
N ASP A 514 -22.28 19.99 -32.60
CA ASP A 514 -23.59 20.37 -33.15
C ASP A 514 -24.58 19.22 -32.92
N GLY A 515 -25.85 19.53 -32.63
CA GLY A 515 -26.89 18.53 -32.34
C GLY A 515 -28.13 19.10 -31.66
N ASP A 516 -29.18 18.27 -31.57
CA ASP A 516 -30.50 18.68 -31.06
C ASP A 516 -30.74 18.24 -29.60
N ASN A 517 -29.92 17.36 -29.05
CA ASN A 517 -30.05 16.85 -27.68
C ASN A 517 -28.78 17.08 -26.86
N THR A 518 -28.87 17.88 -25.79
CA THR A 518 -27.75 18.18 -24.90
C THR A 518 -27.05 16.94 -24.35
N HIS A 519 -27.78 15.87 -24.01
CA HIS A 519 -27.19 14.62 -23.53
C HIS A 519 -26.27 14.01 -24.59
N HIS A 520 -26.77 13.83 -25.81
CA HIS A 520 -26.02 13.23 -26.91
C HIS A 520 -24.84 14.11 -27.32
N MET A 521 -24.99 15.44 -27.30
CA MET A 521 -23.91 16.37 -27.59
C MET A 521 -22.77 16.25 -26.57
N ILE A 522 -23.06 16.25 -25.27
CA ILE A 522 -22.03 16.10 -24.22
C ILE A 522 -21.36 14.73 -24.35
N GLU A 523 -22.14 13.66 -24.52
CA GLU A 523 -21.61 12.31 -24.68
C GLU A 523 -20.72 12.18 -25.93
N ALA A 524 -21.10 12.82 -27.03
CA ALA A 524 -20.30 12.89 -28.25
C ALA A 524 -18.96 13.61 -28.03
N CYS A 525 -18.93 14.70 -27.24
CA CYS A 525 -17.69 15.37 -26.86
C CYS A 525 -16.76 14.44 -26.06
N PHE A 526 -17.28 13.77 -25.02
CA PHE A 526 -16.49 12.87 -24.18
C PHE A 526 -15.98 11.65 -24.95
N LYS A 527 -16.82 11.00 -25.75
CA LYS A 527 -16.42 9.87 -26.61
C LYS A 527 -15.47 10.31 -27.72
N GLY A 528 -15.66 11.49 -28.28
CA GLY A 528 -14.78 12.09 -29.27
C GLY A 528 -13.38 12.29 -28.70
N LEU A 529 -13.28 12.89 -27.51
CA LEU A 529 -12.02 13.01 -26.79
C LEU A 529 -11.41 11.64 -26.48
N ALA A 530 -12.22 10.69 -25.99
CA ALA A 530 -11.78 9.34 -25.69
C ALA A 530 -11.10 8.67 -26.89
N LYS A 531 -11.70 8.78 -28.08
CA LYS A 531 -11.11 8.24 -29.31
C LYS A 531 -9.82 8.95 -29.71
N CYS A 532 -9.78 10.27 -29.59
CA CYS A 532 -8.55 11.03 -29.84
C CYS A 532 -7.42 10.59 -28.89
N LEU A 533 -7.73 10.43 -27.60
CA LEU A 533 -6.77 9.95 -26.60
C LEU A 533 -6.34 8.50 -26.88
N SER A 534 -7.25 7.60 -27.26
CA SER A 534 -6.91 6.22 -27.60
C SER A 534 -5.89 6.14 -28.74
N MET A 535 -6.07 6.95 -29.79
CA MET A 535 -5.09 7.07 -30.89
C MET A 535 -3.79 7.69 -30.39
N ALA A 536 -3.89 8.78 -29.61
CA ALA A 536 -2.72 9.50 -29.12
C ALA A 536 -1.89 8.69 -28.12
N PHE A 537 -2.49 7.75 -27.38
CA PHE A 537 -1.84 6.85 -26.43
C PHE A 537 -1.29 5.58 -27.07
N GLU A 538 -1.56 5.31 -28.35
CA GLU A 538 -1.04 4.12 -29.02
C GLU A 538 0.50 4.15 -29.02
N ARG A 539 1.12 3.01 -28.72
CA ARG A 539 2.57 2.92 -28.64
C ARG A 539 3.18 2.84 -30.04
N ASP A 540 4.15 3.71 -30.33
CA ASP A 540 5.00 3.59 -31.50
C ASP A 540 6.11 2.55 -31.25
N GLN A 541 6.26 1.61 -32.17
CA GLN A 541 7.28 0.56 -32.13
C GLN A 541 8.71 1.11 -32.16
N SER A 542 8.89 2.34 -32.65
CA SER A 542 10.20 3.00 -32.65
C SER A 542 10.66 3.45 -31.26
N GLY A 543 9.73 3.65 -30.31
CA GLY A 543 10.00 4.19 -28.98
C GLY A 543 10.53 5.64 -28.96
N ALA A 544 10.58 6.32 -30.12
CA ALA A 544 11.10 7.68 -30.21
C ALA A 544 10.12 8.70 -29.63
N ILE A 545 10.65 9.77 -29.03
CA ILE A 545 9.84 10.95 -28.70
C ILE A 545 9.40 11.58 -30.03
N PRO A 546 8.08 11.77 -30.29
CA PRO A 546 7.59 12.31 -31.56
C PRO A 546 7.79 13.84 -31.63
N SER A 547 9.06 14.27 -31.55
CA SER A 547 9.50 15.68 -31.52
C SER A 547 10.84 15.84 -32.21
N THR A 548 10.95 16.87 -33.06
CA THR A 548 12.22 17.27 -33.69
C THR A 548 13.20 17.92 -32.70
N LYS A 549 12.73 18.29 -31.50
CA LYS A 549 13.54 18.93 -30.45
C LYS A 549 14.06 17.93 -29.40
N GLY A 550 13.73 16.64 -29.53
CA GLY A 550 14.11 15.60 -28.57
C GLY A 550 13.40 15.67 -27.21
N SER A 551 12.39 16.54 -27.05
CA SER A 551 11.57 16.69 -25.84
C SER A 551 10.19 17.29 -26.19
N LEU A 552 9.18 17.10 -25.31
CA LEU A 552 7.78 17.51 -25.51
C LEU A 552 7.19 18.30 -24.33
#